data_AF-A0A8T4MS56-F1
#
_entry.id   AF-A0A8T4MS56-F1
#
_cell.length_a   1.000
_cell.length_b   1.000
_cell.length_c   1.000
_cell.angle_alpha   90.00
_cell.angle_beta   90.00
_cell.angle_gamma   90.00
#
_symmetry.space_group_name_H-M   'P 1'
#
loop_
_entity.id
_entity.type
_entity.pdbx_description
1 polymer ?
#
loop_
_entity_poly.entity_id
_entity_poly.type
_entity_poly.pdbx_seq_one_letter_code
_entity_poly.pdbx_strand_id
1 'polypeptide(L)'
;LILIMLGIIGSLVLRYHIKPNEVSYVDKENLVEDNSFESITQIIGDCCDGARGNASISLSESTDAFDGKYSLNLTSKNHCACINKPIVKIYNNQNYLFSFYYKGDSPRFCIWVTKDNKCMPVQSIEEAKTWKRYNKILTFTNQSKEASIYFYADSNGKETTTNLYDYIEIYELIKIDANYQYQPDEQYIIKTDPSNIVHNGEPLNDQGYYLVTGAPDITLKFPLTELILLLVMMLIVIRLLFKKEIICLSHFILHTLPIHITLFINIFFKKPLPNRQNFYFLILYYKFIILIICKN
;
A
#
# COMPACT_ATOMS: atom_id res chain seq x y z
N LEU A 1 -27.12 -8.14 30.62
CA LEU A 1 -26.54 -9.30 29.91
C LEU A 1 -26.15 -8.97 28.47
N ILE A 2 -27.06 -8.50 27.61
CA ILE A 2 -26.77 -8.14 26.20
C ILE A 2 -25.67 -7.07 26.09
N LEU A 3 -25.73 -6.00 26.90
CA LEU A 3 -24.66 -4.97 26.94
C LEU A 3 -23.30 -5.50 27.44
N ILE A 4 -23.31 -6.52 28.31
CA ILE A 4 -22.07 -7.17 28.80
C ILE A 4 -21.51 -8.09 27.70
N MET A 5 -22.37 -8.86 27.03
CA MET A 5 -21.99 -9.65 25.85
C MET A 5 -21.49 -8.75 24.71
N LEU A 6 -22.10 -7.60 24.47
CA LEU A 6 -21.65 -6.61 23.48
C LEU A 6 -20.32 -5.96 23.89
N GLY A 7 -20.09 -5.71 25.17
CA GLY A 7 -18.79 -5.27 25.70
C GLY A 7 -17.69 -6.31 25.49
N ILE A 8 -18.00 -7.59 25.77
CA ILE A 8 -17.06 -8.71 25.55
C ILE A 8 -16.83 -8.96 24.05
N ILE A 9 -17.86 -8.89 23.20
CA ILE A 9 -17.75 -9.08 21.73
C ILE A 9 -17.07 -7.87 21.07
N GLY A 10 -17.32 -6.65 21.53
CA GLY A 10 -16.63 -5.45 21.06
C GLY A 10 -15.16 -5.40 21.45
N SER A 11 -14.78 -6.11 22.53
CA SER A 11 -13.38 -6.29 22.97
C SER A 11 -12.71 -7.50 22.31
N LEU A 12 -13.49 -8.51 21.91
CA LEU A 12 -13.05 -9.58 21.01
C LEU A 12 -12.96 -9.03 19.58
N VAL A 13 -11.92 -8.24 19.33
CA VAL A 13 -11.40 -8.10 17.96
C VAL A 13 -11.02 -9.51 17.53
N LEU A 14 -11.90 -10.16 16.77
CA LEU A 14 -11.63 -11.45 16.15
C LEU A 14 -10.47 -11.26 15.17
N ARG A 15 -9.25 -11.44 15.67
CA ARG A 15 -8.02 -11.41 14.87
C ARG A 15 -7.96 -12.70 14.05
N TYR A 16 -8.54 -12.65 12.87
CA TYR A 16 -8.32 -13.68 11.87
C TYR A 16 -7.11 -13.30 11.03
N HIS A 17 -6.04 -14.10 11.12
CA HIS A 17 -4.92 -14.00 10.22
C HIS A 17 -5.38 -14.42 8.82
N ILE A 18 -5.25 -13.50 7.87
CA ILE A 18 -5.54 -13.76 6.47
C ILE A 18 -4.25 -13.81 5.65
N LYS A 19 -4.26 -14.61 4.58
CA LYS A 19 -3.17 -14.59 3.62
C LYS A 19 -3.29 -13.33 2.74
N PRO A 20 -2.17 -12.69 2.39
CA PRO A 20 -2.16 -11.60 1.41
C PRO A 20 -2.61 -12.09 0.02
N ASN A 21 -3.09 -11.15 -0.80
CA ASN A 21 -3.53 -11.44 -2.18
C ASN A 21 -2.32 -11.64 -3.12
N GLU A 22 -1.30 -10.81 -2.94
CA GLU A 22 -0.05 -10.86 -3.69
C GLU A 22 1.11 -10.62 -2.71
N VAL A 23 2.23 -11.30 -2.95
CA VAL A 23 3.47 -11.13 -2.18
C VAL A 23 4.62 -11.02 -3.16
N SER A 24 5.47 -10.02 -2.93
CA SER A 24 6.73 -9.88 -3.63
C SER A 24 7.86 -9.74 -2.62
N TYR A 25 8.95 -10.45 -2.84
CA TYR A 25 10.21 -10.26 -2.15
C TYR A 25 10.90 -9.00 -2.67
N VAL A 26 11.48 -8.20 -1.78
CA VAL A 26 12.31 -7.05 -2.14
C VAL A 26 13.74 -7.53 -2.33
N ASP A 27 14.26 -7.47 -3.56
CA ASP A 27 15.64 -7.83 -3.84
C ASP A 27 16.63 -6.96 -3.06
N LYS A 28 17.83 -7.49 -2.78
CA LYS A 28 18.87 -6.82 -1.98
C LYS A 28 19.77 -5.90 -2.81
N GLU A 29 19.78 -6.08 -4.13
CA GLU A 29 20.62 -5.28 -5.03
C GLU A 29 19.96 -3.93 -5.33
N ASN A 30 20.55 -2.85 -4.83
CA ASN A 30 20.13 -1.51 -5.20
C ASN A 30 20.52 -1.22 -6.64
N LEU A 31 19.56 -0.77 -7.45
CA LEU A 31 19.74 -0.50 -8.88
C LEU A 31 20.21 0.93 -9.17
N VAL A 32 20.65 1.67 -8.15
CA VAL A 32 21.21 3.02 -8.24
C VAL A 32 22.58 3.03 -7.59
N GLU A 33 23.59 3.47 -8.35
CA GLU A 33 24.95 3.67 -7.85
C GLU A 33 25.08 5.01 -7.11
N ASP A 34 25.96 5.06 -6.09
CA ASP A 34 26.17 6.25 -5.25
C ASP A 34 24.83 6.82 -4.75
N ASN A 35 24.09 5.99 -4.02
CA ASN A 35 22.74 6.30 -3.60
C ASN A 35 22.65 7.36 -2.49
N SER A 36 23.72 7.58 -1.73
CA SER A 36 23.77 8.56 -0.63
C SER A 36 24.57 9.83 -0.98
N PHE A 37 25.01 10.02 -2.23
CA PHE A 37 25.71 11.23 -2.67
C PHE A 37 26.96 11.57 -1.85
N GLU A 38 27.73 10.56 -1.44
CA GLU A 38 28.99 10.77 -0.71
C GLU A 38 30.09 11.39 -1.60
N SER A 39 29.88 11.38 -2.92
CA SER A 39 30.68 12.11 -3.87
C SER A 39 29.83 12.57 -5.05
N ILE A 40 29.52 13.87 -5.09
CA ILE A 40 28.73 14.43 -6.19
C ILE A 40 29.59 14.52 -7.46
N THR A 41 29.29 13.64 -8.41
CA THR A 41 29.91 13.59 -9.74
C THR A 41 28.94 14.03 -10.85
N GLN A 42 27.67 14.27 -10.50
CA GLN A 42 26.63 14.59 -11.46
C GLN A 42 26.73 16.03 -11.97
N ILE A 43 26.22 16.26 -13.16
CA ILE A 43 26.16 17.58 -13.79
C ILE A 43 24.77 18.17 -13.54
N ILE A 44 24.73 19.41 -13.06
CA ILE A 44 23.48 20.16 -12.93
C ILE A 44 23.00 20.68 -14.30
N GLY A 45 21.70 20.58 -14.52
CA GLY A 45 21.02 21.15 -15.69
C GLY A 45 19.94 22.17 -15.31
N ASP A 46 19.65 23.07 -16.25
CA ASP A 46 18.43 23.87 -16.22
C ASP A 46 17.32 23.11 -16.97
N CYS A 47 16.38 22.54 -16.21
CA CYS A 47 15.31 21.71 -16.76
C CYS A 47 14.03 22.50 -17.09
N CYS A 48 14.04 23.83 -16.96
CA CYS A 48 12.91 24.70 -17.31
C CYS A 48 13.33 25.71 -18.37
N ASP A 49 13.95 25.21 -19.44
CA ASP A 49 14.36 26.02 -20.58
C ASP A 49 13.15 26.79 -21.15
N GLY A 50 13.29 28.11 -21.30
CA GLY A 50 12.21 29.04 -21.67
C GLY A 50 11.48 29.73 -20.51
N ALA A 51 11.83 29.45 -19.24
CA ALA A 51 11.40 30.30 -18.13
C ALA A 51 11.92 31.75 -18.28
N ARG A 52 11.19 32.72 -17.71
CA ARG A 52 11.57 34.14 -17.79
C ARG A 52 12.58 34.47 -16.68
N GLY A 53 13.53 35.34 -17.01
CA GLY A 53 14.54 35.83 -16.07
C GLY A 53 15.89 35.14 -16.27
N ASN A 54 16.86 35.48 -15.44
CA ASN A 54 18.16 34.82 -15.46
C ASN A 54 18.11 33.60 -14.52
N ALA A 55 18.42 32.43 -15.05
CA ALA A 55 18.57 31.21 -14.28
C ALA A 55 19.71 31.37 -13.26
N SER A 56 19.47 30.96 -12.01
CA SER A 56 20.50 30.79 -11.00
C SER A 56 20.28 29.43 -10.36
N ILE A 57 21.06 28.45 -10.78
CA ILE A 57 20.98 27.07 -10.33
C ILE A 57 22.31 26.64 -9.72
N SER A 58 22.27 25.82 -8.68
CA SER A 58 23.49 25.31 -8.04
C SER A 58 23.31 23.90 -7.49
N LEU A 59 24.40 23.15 -7.51
CA LEU A 59 24.55 21.79 -7.03
C LEU A 59 25.72 21.77 -6.04
N SER A 60 25.52 21.20 -4.87
CA SER A 60 26.55 21.10 -3.83
C SER A 60 26.28 19.93 -2.88
N GLU A 61 27.29 19.55 -2.11
CA GLU A 61 27.15 18.60 -1.00
C GLU A 61 26.69 19.34 0.27
N SER A 62 25.73 18.77 0.99
CA SER A 62 25.29 19.27 2.30
C SER A 62 25.69 18.29 3.39
N THR A 63 26.16 18.79 4.54
CA THR A 63 26.43 17.96 5.73
C THR A 63 25.17 17.66 6.56
N ASP A 64 24.04 18.27 6.24
CA ASP A 64 22.73 17.81 6.70
C ASP A 64 22.35 16.65 5.77
N ALA A 65 22.51 15.43 6.27
CA ALA A 65 22.32 14.17 5.54
C ALA A 65 21.43 13.22 6.34
N PHE A 66 20.70 12.36 5.64
CA PHE A 66 19.91 11.30 6.24
C PHE A 66 20.78 10.05 6.49
N ASP A 67 21.57 9.66 5.49
CA ASP A 67 22.51 8.55 5.56
C ASP A 67 23.93 9.03 5.26
N GLY A 68 24.93 8.39 5.85
CA GLY A 68 26.33 8.74 5.61
C GLY A 68 26.72 10.16 6.08
N LYS A 69 27.53 10.86 5.27
CA LYS A 69 28.12 12.17 5.63
C LYS A 69 27.53 13.33 4.85
N TYR A 70 27.09 13.07 3.62
CA TYR A 70 26.64 14.11 2.71
C TYR A 70 25.28 13.79 2.12
N SER A 71 24.56 14.84 1.73
CA SER A 71 23.38 14.72 0.87
C SER A 71 23.50 15.64 -0.33
N LEU A 72 22.68 15.36 -1.36
CA LEU A 72 22.55 16.22 -2.52
C LEU A 72 21.85 17.53 -2.12
N ASN A 73 22.50 18.67 -2.26
CA ASN A 73 21.86 19.99 -2.18
C ASN A 73 21.66 20.58 -3.57
N LEU A 74 20.40 20.68 -3.98
CA LEU A 74 19.97 21.23 -5.26
C LEU A 74 19.18 22.52 -5.02
N THR A 75 19.65 23.62 -5.60
CA THR A 75 19.06 24.95 -5.39
C THR A 75 18.78 25.64 -6.73
N SER A 76 17.67 26.38 -6.79
CA SER A 76 17.29 27.16 -7.96
C SER A 76 16.65 28.51 -7.60
N LYS A 77 16.78 29.48 -8.50
CA LYS A 77 16.05 30.74 -8.51
C LYS A 77 15.68 31.10 -9.95
N ASN A 78 14.44 31.56 -10.16
CA ASN A 78 13.82 31.90 -11.46
C ASN A 78 13.55 30.71 -12.41
N HIS A 79 14.35 29.65 -12.32
CA HIS A 79 14.33 28.48 -13.19
C HIS A 79 14.25 27.18 -12.37
N CYS A 80 14.39 26.02 -13.02
CA CYS A 80 14.37 24.72 -12.36
C CYS A 80 15.74 24.04 -12.48
N ALA A 81 16.39 23.83 -11.35
CA ALA A 81 17.60 23.01 -11.31
C ALA A 81 17.22 21.53 -11.39
N CYS A 82 18.03 20.73 -12.08
CA CYS A 82 17.87 19.28 -12.09
C CYS A 82 19.19 18.54 -12.14
N ILE A 83 19.19 17.32 -11.63
CA ILE A 83 20.23 16.32 -11.86
C ILE A 83 19.58 15.00 -12.24
N ASN A 84 20.35 14.07 -12.79
CA ASN A 84 19.88 12.71 -13.04
C ASN A 84 20.79 11.65 -12.41
N LYS A 85 20.17 10.52 -12.05
CA LYS A 85 20.83 9.29 -11.62
C LYS A 85 20.33 8.16 -12.52
N PRO A 86 21.22 7.45 -13.25
CA PRO A 86 20.82 6.32 -14.08
C PRO A 86 20.37 5.15 -13.21
N ILE A 87 19.43 4.36 -13.72
CA ILE A 87 19.03 3.07 -13.13
C ILE A 87 19.79 1.99 -13.88
N VAL A 88 20.57 1.18 -13.15
CA VAL A 88 21.54 0.22 -13.72
C VAL A 88 20.88 -0.77 -14.68
N LYS A 89 19.71 -1.31 -14.29
CA LYS A 89 18.96 -2.28 -15.08
C LYS A 89 17.46 -2.12 -14.85
N ILE A 90 16.68 -2.23 -15.92
CA ILE A 90 15.21 -2.35 -15.83
C ILE A 90 14.69 -3.42 -16.79
N TYR A 91 13.65 -4.11 -16.33
CA TYR A 91 12.92 -5.14 -17.06
C TYR A 91 11.48 -4.71 -17.32
N ASN A 92 10.96 -5.09 -18.48
CA ASN A 92 9.60 -4.78 -18.86
C ASN A 92 8.58 -5.62 -18.08
N ASN A 93 7.46 -5.02 -17.68
CA ASN A 93 6.41 -5.61 -16.85
C ASN A 93 6.88 -6.10 -15.48
N GLN A 94 8.02 -5.59 -15.01
CA GLN A 94 8.58 -5.85 -13.70
C GLN A 94 8.22 -4.70 -12.75
N ASN A 95 7.92 -5.04 -11.50
CA ASN A 95 7.67 -4.07 -10.44
C ASN A 95 8.95 -3.79 -9.66
N TYR A 96 9.09 -2.54 -9.21
CA TYR A 96 10.22 -2.07 -8.41
C TYR A 96 9.70 -1.28 -7.22
N LEU A 97 10.36 -1.40 -6.07
CA LEU A 97 10.20 -0.48 -4.96
C LEU A 97 11.21 0.65 -5.15
N PHE A 98 10.72 1.86 -5.37
CA PHE A 98 11.53 3.07 -5.40
C PHE A 98 11.33 3.85 -4.10
N SER A 99 12.42 4.25 -3.46
CA SER A 99 12.39 5.13 -2.31
C SER A 99 13.58 6.07 -2.26
N PHE A 100 13.43 7.18 -1.56
CA PHE A 100 14.51 8.11 -1.23
C PHE A 100 14.09 8.99 -0.06
N TYR A 101 15.07 9.62 0.58
CA TYR A 101 14.83 10.63 1.60
C TYR A 101 14.95 12.02 1.02
N TYR A 102 14.10 12.94 1.50
CA TYR A 102 14.09 14.32 1.03
C TYR A 102 13.76 15.31 2.15
N LYS A 103 14.19 16.54 1.95
CA LYS A 103 13.88 17.72 2.78
C LYS A 103 13.97 18.95 1.88
N GLY A 104 13.03 19.89 1.92
CA GLY A 104 13.10 21.08 1.06
C GLY A 104 11.78 21.79 0.84
N ASP A 105 11.85 22.85 0.03
CA ASP A 105 10.73 23.77 -0.21
C ASP A 105 9.83 23.34 -1.37
N SER A 106 10.38 22.65 -2.37
CA SER A 106 9.59 22.16 -3.51
C SER A 106 10.21 20.91 -4.13
N PRO A 107 10.29 19.80 -3.38
CA PRO A 107 10.88 18.57 -3.86
C PRO A 107 10.03 17.97 -4.98
N ARG A 108 10.71 17.54 -6.05
CA ARG A 108 10.09 16.89 -7.20
C ARG A 108 11.06 15.91 -7.81
N PHE A 109 10.52 14.82 -8.35
CA PHE A 109 11.27 13.89 -9.14
C PHE A 109 10.50 13.45 -10.40
N CYS A 110 11.22 12.87 -11.34
CA CYS A 110 10.68 12.20 -12.52
C CYS A 110 11.48 10.94 -12.78
N ILE A 111 10.79 9.87 -13.21
CA ILE A 111 11.46 8.72 -13.82
C ILE A 111 11.39 8.93 -15.33
N TRP A 112 12.53 9.30 -15.92
CA TRP A 112 12.67 9.47 -17.36
C TRP A 112 12.93 8.13 -18.00
N VAL A 113 12.13 7.78 -19.01
CA VAL A 113 12.31 6.51 -19.71
C VAL A 113 12.75 6.77 -21.15
N THR A 114 13.97 6.34 -21.48
CA THR A 114 14.68 6.72 -22.71
C THR A 114 13.85 6.44 -23.97
N LYS A 115 13.24 5.25 -24.06
CA LYS A 115 12.49 4.84 -25.26
C LYS A 115 11.29 5.74 -25.58
N ASP A 116 10.61 6.25 -24.55
CA ASP A 116 9.45 7.13 -24.74
C ASP A 116 9.84 8.61 -24.77
N ASN A 117 11.10 8.92 -24.46
CA ASN A 117 11.62 10.27 -24.33
C ASN A 117 10.71 11.18 -23.48
N LYS A 118 10.21 10.64 -22.37
CA LYS A 118 9.29 11.34 -21.48
C LYS A 118 9.43 10.86 -20.04
N CYS A 119 9.00 11.74 -19.14
CA CYS A 119 8.75 11.39 -17.75
C CYS A 119 7.56 10.44 -17.62
N MET A 120 7.71 9.39 -16.81
CA MET A 120 6.56 8.81 -16.13
C MET A 120 5.83 9.93 -15.36
N PRO A 121 4.50 9.85 -15.15
CA PRO A 121 3.72 10.95 -14.59
C PRO A 121 4.41 11.62 -13.40
N VAL A 122 4.79 12.88 -13.60
CA VAL A 122 5.59 13.67 -12.65
C VAL A 122 4.82 13.77 -11.34
N GLN A 123 5.49 13.48 -10.23
CA GLN A 123 4.90 13.58 -8.91
C GLN A 123 5.52 14.78 -8.20
N SER A 124 4.69 15.78 -7.91
CA SER A 124 5.03 16.78 -6.91
C SER A 124 5.01 16.09 -5.56
N ILE A 125 6.06 16.33 -4.76
CA ILE A 125 6.12 15.88 -3.38
C ILE A 125 5.80 17.08 -2.50
N GLU A 126 5.16 16.83 -1.36
CA GLU A 126 4.94 17.88 -0.36
C GLU A 126 6.27 18.45 0.14
N GLU A 127 6.29 19.74 0.46
CA GLU A 127 7.44 20.34 1.14
C GLU A 127 7.68 19.67 2.50
N ALA A 128 8.94 19.64 2.94
CA ALA A 128 9.33 19.00 4.17
C ALA A 128 10.47 19.76 4.85
N LYS A 129 10.24 20.25 6.07
CA LYS A 129 11.27 20.93 6.87
C LYS A 129 12.19 19.96 7.63
N THR A 130 11.80 18.69 7.71
CA THR A 130 12.60 17.58 8.25
C THR A 130 12.70 16.48 7.20
N TRP A 131 13.69 15.60 7.31
CA TRP A 131 13.81 14.44 6.45
C TRP A 131 12.52 13.61 6.46
N LYS A 132 11.98 13.35 5.27
CA LYS A 132 10.86 12.45 5.02
C LYS A 132 11.27 11.41 4.00
N ARG A 133 10.73 10.20 4.14
CA ARG A 133 10.91 9.14 3.15
C ARG A 133 9.78 9.23 2.14
N TYR A 134 10.13 9.26 0.86
CA TYR A 134 9.20 8.97 -0.23
C TYR A 134 9.37 7.50 -0.62
N ASN A 135 8.27 6.81 -0.90
CA ASN A 135 8.30 5.46 -1.47
C ASN A 135 7.17 5.27 -2.48
N LYS A 136 7.40 4.43 -3.49
CA LYS A 136 6.40 4.09 -4.51
C LYS A 136 6.76 2.82 -5.25
N ILE A 137 5.74 2.06 -5.63
CA ILE A 137 5.90 0.95 -6.58
C ILE A 137 5.89 1.50 -8.01
N LEU A 138 6.95 1.21 -8.75
CA LEU A 138 7.10 1.54 -10.16
C LEU A 138 6.87 0.29 -11.02
N THR A 139 6.25 0.47 -12.18
CA THR A 139 6.11 -0.56 -13.20
C THR A 139 6.53 0.01 -14.55
N PHE A 140 7.52 -0.59 -15.19
CA PHE A 140 7.98 -0.19 -16.52
C PHE A 140 7.26 -1.03 -17.57
N THR A 141 6.45 -0.41 -18.45
CA THR A 141 5.63 -1.12 -19.46
C THR A 141 6.01 -0.82 -20.90
N ASN A 142 6.89 0.15 -21.13
CA ASN A 142 7.23 0.65 -22.46
C ASN A 142 8.34 -0.12 -23.18
N GLN A 143 8.78 -1.26 -22.62
CA GLN A 143 9.91 -2.06 -23.11
C GLN A 143 11.24 -1.28 -23.17
N SER A 144 11.39 -0.21 -22.40
CA SER A 144 12.71 0.43 -22.24
C SER A 144 13.63 -0.46 -21.44
N LYS A 145 14.92 -0.44 -21.78
CA LYS A 145 16.00 -1.08 -21.01
C LYS A 145 16.77 -0.09 -20.15
N GLU A 146 16.52 1.20 -20.37
CA GLU A 146 17.21 2.31 -19.73
C GLU A 146 16.18 3.28 -19.16
N ALA A 147 16.45 3.73 -17.96
CA ALA A 147 15.71 4.79 -17.30
C ALA A 147 16.63 5.54 -16.35
N SER A 148 16.26 6.78 -16.04
CA SER A 148 16.98 7.64 -15.11
C SER A 148 16.01 8.34 -14.18
N ILE A 149 16.40 8.50 -12.93
CA ILE A 149 15.70 9.33 -11.96
C ILE A 149 16.20 10.75 -12.13
N TYR A 150 15.31 11.71 -12.30
CA TYR A 150 15.63 13.13 -12.25
C TYR A 150 15.10 13.70 -10.95
N PHE A 151 15.95 14.44 -10.23
CA PHE A 151 15.55 15.24 -9.07
C PHE A 151 15.57 16.71 -9.45
N TYR A 152 14.68 17.50 -8.85
CA TYR A 152 14.49 18.91 -9.22
C TYR A 152 14.50 19.84 -8.01
N ALA A 153 14.81 21.10 -8.26
CA ALA A 153 14.41 22.22 -7.41
C ALA A 153 13.71 23.24 -8.29
N ASP A 154 12.39 23.37 -8.14
CA ASP A 154 11.58 24.25 -8.96
C ASP A 154 11.40 25.61 -8.26
N SER A 155 11.94 26.68 -8.84
CA SER A 155 11.67 28.04 -8.38
C SER A 155 10.53 28.65 -9.17
N ASN A 156 9.64 29.37 -8.49
CA ASN A 156 8.60 30.19 -9.10
C ASN A 156 9.09 31.61 -9.48
N GLY A 157 10.38 31.90 -9.31
CA GLY A 157 11.01 33.18 -9.57
C GLY A 157 10.79 34.28 -8.52
N LYS A 158 10.04 33.99 -7.45
CA LYS A 158 9.92 34.90 -6.30
C LYS A 158 11.05 34.67 -5.30
N GLU A 159 11.31 33.42 -4.99
CA GLU A 159 12.25 33.00 -3.94
C GLU A 159 13.21 31.94 -4.45
N THR A 160 14.34 31.81 -3.75
CA THR A 160 15.26 30.70 -3.94
C THR A 160 14.64 29.45 -3.33
N THR A 161 14.66 28.36 -4.08
CA THR A 161 14.15 27.05 -3.65
C THR A 161 15.33 26.13 -3.44
N THR A 162 15.40 25.45 -2.29
CA THR A 162 16.43 24.47 -1.99
C THR A 162 15.81 23.14 -1.58
N ASN A 163 16.30 22.05 -2.17
CA ASN A 163 15.92 20.69 -1.84
C ASN A 163 17.17 19.85 -1.56
N LEU A 164 17.09 19.07 -0.50
CA LEU A 164 18.02 18.02 -0.15
C LEU A 164 17.44 16.66 -0.52
N TYR A 165 18.25 15.79 -1.11
CA TYR A 165 17.90 14.41 -1.43
C TYR A 165 19.00 13.46 -0.99
N ASP A 166 18.61 12.28 -0.54
CA ASP A 166 19.54 11.30 0.00
C ASP A 166 18.99 9.87 -0.06
N TYR A 167 19.88 8.89 0.09
CA TYR A 167 19.61 7.47 0.26
C TYR A 167 18.59 6.90 -0.73
N ILE A 168 18.94 6.96 -2.01
CA ILE A 168 18.10 6.51 -3.13
C ILE A 168 18.12 4.99 -3.26
N GLU A 169 16.96 4.38 -3.28
CA GLU A 169 16.82 2.94 -3.38
C GLU A 169 15.89 2.59 -4.52
N ILE A 170 16.33 1.69 -5.39
CA ILE A 170 15.47 0.97 -6.31
C ILE A 170 15.78 -0.50 -6.17
N TYR A 171 14.78 -1.27 -5.75
CA TYR A 171 14.87 -2.73 -5.63
C TYR A 171 13.86 -3.41 -6.54
N GLU A 172 14.27 -4.51 -7.16
CA GLU A 172 13.35 -5.36 -7.92
C GLU A 172 12.38 -6.08 -6.98
N LEU A 173 11.11 -6.18 -7.38
CA LEU A 173 10.07 -6.90 -6.63
C LEU A 173 9.80 -8.28 -7.24
N ILE A 174 10.38 -9.32 -6.65
CA ILE A 174 10.28 -10.70 -7.14
C ILE A 174 9.00 -11.33 -6.60
N LYS A 175 8.04 -11.65 -7.46
CA LYS A 175 6.79 -12.31 -7.04
C LYS A 175 7.08 -13.69 -6.47
N ILE A 176 6.50 -14.00 -5.32
CA ILE A 176 6.65 -15.29 -4.64
C ILE A 176 5.28 -15.95 -4.39
N ASP A 177 5.29 -17.28 -4.23
CA ASP A 177 4.08 -18.04 -3.92
C ASP A 177 3.58 -17.74 -2.50
N ALA A 178 2.26 -17.79 -2.29
CA ALA A 178 1.66 -17.56 -0.97
C ALA A 178 2.00 -18.65 0.08
N ASN A 179 2.64 -19.74 -0.32
CA ASN A 179 3.17 -20.78 0.57
C ASN A 179 4.68 -20.64 0.80
N TYR A 180 5.30 -19.56 0.32
CA TYR A 180 6.70 -19.25 0.60
C TYR A 180 6.95 -19.15 2.11
N GLN A 181 8.09 -19.68 2.55
CA GLN A 181 8.51 -19.59 3.94
C GLN A 181 9.25 -18.27 4.17
N TYR A 182 8.55 -17.32 4.80
CA TYR A 182 9.08 -16.02 5.15
C TYR A 182 10.30 -16.12 6.06
N GLN A 183 11.36 -15.41 5.72
CA GLN A 183 12.53 -15.23 6.57
C GLN A 183 12.34 -13.99 7.45
N PRO A 184 12.71 -14.04 8.74
CA PRO A 184 12.41 -12.97 9.70
C PRO A 184 13.13 -11.65 9.42
N ASP A 185 14.24 -11.68 8.68
CA ASP A 185 15.12 -10.56 8.35
C ASP A 185 14.93 -10.03 6.91
N GLU A 186 14.01 -10.62 6.15
CA GLU A 186 13.73 -10.22 4.79
C GLU A 186 12.56 -9.25 4.69
N GLN A 187 12.60 -8.41 3.66
CA GLN A 187 11.55 -7.45 3.34
C GLN A 187 10.64 -7.96 2.23
N TYR A 188 9.35 -7.73 2.40
CA TYR A 188 8.31 -8.14 1.46
C TYR A 188 7.35 -6.99 1.20
N ILE A 189 6.90 -6.90 -0.05
CA ILE A 189 5.72 -6.12 -0.43
C ILE A 189 4.53 -7.05 -0.45
N ILE A 190 3.56 -6.78 0.41
CA ILE A 190 2.27 -7.47 0.39
C ILE A 190 1.20 -6.57 -0.18
N LYS A 191 0.23 -7.18 -0.86
CA LYS A 191 -1.01 -6.53 -1.28
C LYS A 191 -2.17 -7.18 -0.56
N THR A 192 -2.98 -6.37 0.11
CA THR A 192 -4.16 -6.80 0.86
C THR A 192 -5.30 -5.81 0.61
N ASP A 193 -6.53 -6.14 1.05
CA ASP A 193 -7.63 -5.18 1.02
C ASP A 193 -7.25 -3.94 1.85
N PRO A 194 -7.41 -2.70 1.36
CA PRO A 194 -7.06 -1.48 2.09
C PRO A 194 -7.77 -1.33 3.44
N SER A 195 -8.87 -2.05 3.68
CA SER A 195 -9.54 -2.08 4.98
C SER A 195 -8.83 -2.96 6.01
N ASN A 196 -7.96 -3.86 5.59
CA ASN A 196 -7.23 -4.75 6.47
C ASN A 196 -6.14 -4.00 7.24
N ILE A 197 -5.81 -4.51 8.43
CA ILE A 197 -4.77 -3.94 9.28
C ILE A 197 -3.53 -4.84 9.16
N VAL A 198 -2.41 -4.25 8.78
CA VAL A 198 -1.11 -4.92 8.76
C VAL A 198 -0.31 -4.42 9.96
N HIS A 199 -0.11 -5.28 10.96
CA HIS A 199 0.46 -4.86 12.25
C HIS A 199 1.97 -4.61 12.20
N ASN A 200 2.68 -5.30 11.31
CA ASN A 200 4.13 -5.21 11.16
C ASN A 200 4.55 -4.60 9.81
N GLY A 201 3.68 -3.80 9.20
CA GLY A 201 3.93 -3.24 7.87
C GLY A 201 3.65 -1.74 7.78
N GLU A 202 4.42 -1.07 6.92
CA GLU A 202 4.26 0.34 6.58
C GLU A 202 3.44 0.46 5.28
N PRO A 203 2.36 1.27 5.24
CA PRO A 203 1.58 1.46 4.02
C PRO A 203 2.41 2.22 2.99
N LEU A 204 2.42 1.73 1.75
CA LEU A 204 3.09 2.38 0.61
C LEU A 204 2.14 3.27 -0.20
N ASN A 205 0.84 2.95 -0.20
CA ASN A 205 -0.18 3.72 -0.90
C ASN A 205 -1.59 3.34 -0.41
N ASP A 206 -2.59 4.08 -0.91
CA ASP A 206 -4.01 3.83 -0.61
C ASP A 206 -4.59 2.58 -1.29
N GLN A 207 -3.79 1.87 -2.10
CA GLN A 207 -4.21 0.66 -2.82
C GLN A 207 -3.96 -0.63 -2.02
N GLY A 208 -3.53 -0.51 -0.75
CA GLY A 208 -3.35 -1.65 0.14
C GLY A 208 -2.03 -2.39 -0.06
N TYR A 209 -0.99 -1.70 -0.56
CA TYR A 209 0.37 -2.21 -0.55
C TYR A 209 1.08 -1.84 0.75
N TYR A 210 1.78 -2.80 1.34
CA TYR A 210 2.53 -2.61 2.58
C TYR A 210 3.93 -3.20 2.42
N LEU A 211 4.94 -2.47 2.93
CA LEU A 211 6.29 -2.98 3.16
C LEU A 211 6.34 -3.64 4.53
N VAL A 212 6.75 -4.90 4.59
CA VAL A 212 6.72 -5.72 5.81
C VAL A 212 8.07 -6.41 5.97
N THR A 213 8.55 -6.51 7.21
CA THR A 213 9.73 -7.33 7.55
C THR A 213 9.26 -8.64 8.18
N GLY A 214 9.72 -9.77 7.64
CA GLY A 214 9.31 -11.09 8.10
C GLY A 214 7.93 -11.54 7.61
N ALA A 215 7.34 -12.49 8.34
CA ALA A 215 6.01 -13.00 8.02
C ALA A 215 4.94 -11.92 8.23
N PRO A 216 4.00 -11.71 7.29
CA PRO A 216 3.01 -10.65 7.41
C PRO A 216 1.96 -10.96 8.47
N ASP A 217 1.72 -10.01 9.38
CA ASP A 217 0.68 -10.06 10.39
C ASP A 217 -0.52 -9.20 9.96
N ILE A 218 -1.46 -9.83 9.25
CA ILE A 218 -2.63 -9.17 8.66
C ILE A 218 -3.89 -9.60 9.39
N THR A 219 -4.66 -8.62 9.87
CA THR A 219 -5.99 -8.85 10.47
C THR A 219 -7.11 -8.18 9.67
N LEU A 220 -8.25 -8.87 9.60
CA LEU A 220 -9.47 -8.31 9.02
C LEU A 220 -10.04 -7.22 9.92
N LYS A 221 -10.28 -6.04 9.36
CA LYS A 221 -11.11 -5.03 10.02
C LYS A 221 -12.56 -5.24 9.64
N PHE A 222 -13.33 -5.86 10.51
CA PHE A 222 -14.77 -5.91 10.32
C PHE A 222 -15.36 -4.49 10.46
N PRO A 223 -16.12 -3.99 9.47
CA PRO A 223 -16.89 -2.78 9.65
C PRO A 223 -17.82 -2.96 10.84
N LEU A 224 -17.86 -1.97 11.75
CA LEU A 224 -18.75 -2.01 12.91
C LEU A 224 -20.22 -2.27 12.51
N THR A 225 -20.62 -1.78 11.35
CA THR A 225 -21.95 -2.00 10.76
C THR A 225 -22.26 -3.46 10.47
N GLU A 226 -21.29 -4.23 9.95
CA GLU A 226 -21.47 -5.67 9.68
C GLU A 226 -21.55 -6.47 10.98
N LEU A 227 -20.73 -6.11 11.97
CA LEU A 227 -20.81 -6.71 13.30
C LEU A 227 -22.16 -6.45 13.96
N ILE A 228 -22.66 -5.20 13.89
CA ILE A 228 -24.00 -4.83 14.36
C ILE A 228 -25.06 -5.64 13.63
N LEU A 229 -24.97 -5.79 12.30
CA LEU A 229 -25.94 -6.56 11.53
C LEU A 229 -25.96 -8.04 11.96
N LEU A 230 -24.80 -8.66 12.13
CA LEU A 230 -24.68 -10.04 12.62
C LEU A 230 -25.29 -10.19 14.01
N LEU A 231 -25.04 -9.23 14.91
CA LEU A 231 -25.63 -9.20 16.25
C LEU A 231 -27.15 -9.06 16.20
N VAL A 232 -27.68 -8.18 15.36
CA VAL A 232 -29.13 -7.99 15.15
C VAL A 232 -29.76 -9.28 14.61
N MET A 233 -29.13 -9.91 13.62
CA MET A 233 -29.58 -11.21 13.08
C MET A 233 -29.60 -12.29 14.17
N MET A 234 -28.53 -12.39 14.98
CA MET A 234 -28.49 -13.31 16.11
C MET A 234 -29.62 -13.06 17.11
N LEU A 235 -29.88 -11.79 17.47
CA LEU A 235 -30.95 -11.43 18.39
C LEU A 235 -32.34 -11.79 17.84
N ILE A 236 -32.57 -11.62 16.53
CA ILE A 236 -33.82 -12.03 15.87
C ILE A 236 -33.99 -13.55 15.97
N VAL A 237 -32.95 -14.32 15.62
CA VAL A 237 -32.98 -15.79 15.72
C VAL A 237 -33.26 -16.24 17.15
N ILE A 238 -32.55 -15.67 18.14
CA ILE A 238 -32.77 -15.95 19.56
C ILE A 238 -34.21 -15.65 19.96
N ARG A 239 -34.76 -14.49 19.58
CA ARG A 239 -36.15 -14.12 19.89
C ARG A 239 -37.15 -15.10 19.28
N LEU A 240 -36.93 -15.53 18.04
CA LEU A 240 -37.79 -16.53 17.38
C LEU A 240 -37.73 -17.88 18.09
N LEU A 241 -36.56 -18.31 18.56
CA LEU A 241 -36.40 -19.54 19.34
C LEU A 241 -37.14 -19.47 20.69
N PHE A 242 -37.08 -18.34 21.39
CA PHE A 242 -37.74 -18.19 22.69
C PHE A 242 -39.25 -18.06 22.63
N LYS A 243 -39.82 -17.59 21.50
CA LYS A 243 -41.25 -17.33 21.41
C LYS A 243 -42.11 -18.60 21.47
N LYS A 244 -41.53 -19.81 21.53
CA LYS A 244 -42.22 -21.13 21.60
C LYS A 244 -43.30 -21.38 20.53
N GLU A 245 -43.51 -20.45 19.60
CA GLU A 245 -44.46 -20.56 18.50
C GLU A 245 -43.97 -21.45 17.36
N ILE A 246 -42.77 -22.04 17.47
CA ILE A 246 -42.21 -22.89 16.41
C ILE A 246 -41.76 -24.25 16.97
N ILE A 247 -42.73 -25.08 17.34
CA ILE A 247 -42.49 -26.49 17.71
C ILE A 247 -41.92 -27.26 16.49
N CYS A 248 -42.23 -26.84 15.26
CA CYS A 248 -41.69 -27.43 14.03
C CYS A 248 -40.21 -27.06 13.72
N LEU A 249 -39.65 -25.99 14.31
CA LEU A 249 -38.27 -25.59 14.00
C LEU A 249 -37.22 -26.49 14.67
N SER A 250 -37.60 -27.15 15.77
CA SER A 250 -36.69 -28.02 16.53
C SER A 250 -36.15 -29.19 15.69
N HIS A 251 -36.97 -29.75 14.79
CA HIS A 251 -36.57 -30.84 13.90
C HIS A 251 -35.74 -30.34 12.72
N PHE A 252 -36.02 -29.14 12.21
CA PHE A 252 -35.25 -28.54 11.11
C PHE A 252 -33.86 -28.08 11.58
N ILE A 253 -33.77 -27.44 12.75
CA ILE A 253 -32.50 -26.95 13.31
C ILE A 253 -31.56 -28.11 13.63
N LEU A 254 -32.06 -29.24 14.11
CA LEU A 254 -31.18 -30.38 14.42
C LEU A 254 -30.55 -31.00 13.15
N HIS A 255 -31.23 -30.95 12.00
CA HIS A 255 -30.78 -31.62 10.78
C HIS A 255 -30.15 -30.71 9.72
N THR A 256 -30.60 -29.46 9.57
CA THR A 256 -30.10 -28.57 8.50
C THR A 256 -29.15 -27.51 9.01
N LEU A 257 -29.20 -27.13 10.29
CA LEU A 257 -28.27 -26.14 10.86
C LEU A 257 -26.80 -26.57 10.74
N PRO A 258 -26.41 -27.85 10.98
CA PRO A 258 -25.03 -28.29 10.75
C PRO A 258 -24.64 -28.15 9.28
N ILE A 259 -25.55 -28.46 8.35
CA ILE A 259 -25.31 -28.36 6.90
C ILE A 259 -25.13 -26.89 6.50
N HIS A 260 -25.99 -25.98 6.98
CA HIS A 260 -25.91 -24.55 6.68
C HIS A 260 -24.72 -23.87 7.36
N ILE A 261 -24.36 -24.26 8.58
CA ILE A 261 -23.13 -23.79 9.23
C ILE A 261 -21.92 -24.29 8.46
N THR A 262 -21.90 -25.55 8.02
CA THR A 262 -20.80 -26.10 7.21
C THR A 262 -20.75 -25.45 5.82
N LEU A 263 -21.89 -25.11 5.23
CA LEU A 263 -21.98 -24.38 3.96
C LEU A 263 -21.51 -22.94 4.13
N PHE A 264 -21.94 -22.26 5.20
CA PHE A 264 -21.51 -20.91 5.57
C PHE A 264 -20.00 -20.90 5.81
N ILE A 265 -19.47 -21.87 6.57
CA ILE A 265 -18.05 -21.99 6.83
C ILE A 265 -17.28 -22.30 5.53
N ASN A 266 -17.75 -23.23 4.68
CA ASN A 266 -17.06 -23.50 3.42
C ASN A 266 -17.15 -22.33 2.42
N ILE A 267 -18.26 -21.59 2.37
CA ILE A 267 -18.43 -20.45 1.47
C ILE A 267 -17.58 -19.25 1.93
N PHE A 268 -17.53 -18.99 3.24
CA PHE A 268 -16.78 -17.85 3.78
C PHE A 268 -15.30 -18.13 4.05
N PHE A 269 -14.92 -19.35 4.40
CA PHE A 269 -13.57 -19.65 4.88
C PHE A 269 -12.70 -20.48 3.92
N LYS A 270 -13.26 -21.18 2.92
CA LYS A 270 -12.45 -21.97 1.96
C LYS A 270 -12.15 -21.27 0.64
N LYS A 271 -12.82 -20.17 0.31
CA LYS A 271 -12.49 -19.36 -0.87
C LYS A 271 -12.34 -17.90 -0.47
N PRO A 272 -11.26 -17.20 -0.89
CA PRO A 272 -11.23 -15.75 -0.79
C PRO A 272 -12.42 -15.21 -1.58
N LEU A 273 -13.41 -14.63 -0.89
CA LEU A 273 -14.59 -14.07 -1.54
C LEU A 273 -14.17 -12.78 -2.24
N PRO A 274 -14.36 -12.65 -3.56
CA PRO A 274 -13.80 -11.52 -4.29
C PRO A 274 -14.63 -10.23 -4.19
N ASN A 275 -15.76 -10.19 -3.47
CA ASN A 275 -16.54 -8.94 -3.35
C ASN A 275 -17.65 -8.97 -2.27
N ARG A 276 -18.01 -7.80 -1.74
CA ARG A 276 -19.12 -7.55 -0.79
C ARG A 276 -20.50 -8.06 -1.26
N GLN A 277 -20.67 -8.33 -2.56
CA GLN A 277 -21.92 -8.85 -3.15
C GLN A 277 -22.37 -10.19 -2.56
N ASN A 278 -21.45 -11.03 -2.09
CA ASN A 278 -21.80 -12.34 -1.53
C ASN A 278 -22.49 -12.24 -0.15
N PHE A 279 -22.28 -11.14 0.57
CA PHE A 279 -22.95 -10.90 1.85
C PHE A 279 -24.44 -10.57 1.65
N TYR A 280 -24.79 -9.82 0.61
CA TYR A 280 -26.19 -9.58 0.22
C TYR A 280 -26.90 -10.87 -0.23
N PHE A 281 -26.18 -11.75 -0.94
CA PHE A 281 -26.70 -13.05 -1.35
C PHE A 281 -27.06 -13.92 -0.14
N LEU A 282 -26.27 -13.86 0.92
CA LEU A 282 -26.52 -14.58 2.16
C LEU A 282 -27.77 -14.06 2.90
N ILE A 283 -27.93 -12.74 2.98
CA ILE A 283 -29.14 -12.12 3.58
C ILE A 283 -30.38 -12.52 2.78
N LEU A 284 -30.30 -12.48 1.44
CA LEU A 284 -31.37 -12.93 0.56
C LEU A 284 -31.65 -14.43 0.71
N TYR A 285 -30.62 -15.25 0.84
CA TYR A 285 -30.73 -16.70 1.04
C TYR A 285 -31.41 -17.04 2.36
N TYR A 286 -31.01 -16.42 3.47
CA TYR A 286 -31.68 -16.60 4.77
C TYR A 286 -33.11 -16.09 4.74
N LYS A 287 -33.37 -14.94 4.09
CA LYS A 287 -34.73 -14.42 3.91
C LYS A 287 -35.59 -15.37 3.07
N PHE A 288 -35.01 -15.99 2.05
CA PHE A 288 -35.68 -16.98 1.18
C PHE A 288 -35.97 -18.29 1.92
N ILE A 289 -35.02 -18.80 2.72
CA ILE A 289 -35.24 -19.98 3.57
C ILE A 289 -36.34 -19.71 4.59
N ILE A 290 -36.33 -18.54 5.25
CA ILE A 290 -37.39 -18.16 6.20
C ILE A 290 -38.75 -18.07 5.48
N LEU A 291 -38.79 -17.48 4.28
CA LEU A 291 -40.02 -17.38 3.48
C LEU A 291 -40.56 -18.75 3.05
N ILE A 292 -39.70 -19.68 2.66
CA ILE A 292 -40.12 -21.05 2.30
C ILE A 292 -40.65 -21.79 3.53
N ILE A 293 -39.97 -21.66 4.67
CA ILE A 293 -40.35 -22.35 5.91
C ILE A 293 -41.65 -21.79 6.50
N CYS A 294 -41.97 -20.51 6.31
CA CYS A 294 -43.20 -19.91 6.85
C CYS A 294 -44.42 -20.03 5.93
N LYS A 295 -44.27 -20.51 4.68
CA LYS A 295 -45.39 -20.64 3.73
C LYS A 295 -45.97 -22.06 3.65
N ASN A 296 -45.30 -23.04 4.24
CA ASN A 296 -45.75 -24.43 4.42
C ASN A 296 -45.92 -24.72 5.91
#